data_AF-A0A2N1K1T1-F1
#
_entry.id   AF-A0A2N1K1T1-F1
#
_cell.length_a   1.000
_cell.length_b   1.000
_cell.length_c   1.000
_cell.angle_alpha   90.00
_cell.angle_beta   90.00
_cell.angle_gamma   90.00
#
_symmetry.space_group_name_H-M   'P 1'
#
loop_
_entity.id
_entity.type
_entity.pdbx_description
1 polymer ?
#
loop_
_entity_poly.entity_id
_entity_poly.type
_entity_poly.pdbx_seq_one_letter_code
_entity_poly.pdbx_strand_id
1 'polypeptide(L)'
;MEGSTFYFVTWIGWIIVTFFMKKDSIRWKISACILIFIICSPLHVTIASFTVSVNALLLSVVAFIGIALYSIWKKLYSLLSALIIAMLYTSFHLLEVYDPIWIVVDRLFLLSGALVYASILLHEDRILRLCSLYIGMLQGELLVTLIFRKLHFPYDYGSLAFFDSVVVSTFFMAISFWIAKASVYMEQFKRKTRKRKARVIHD
;
A
#
# COMPACT_ATOMS: atom_id res chain seq x y z
N MET A 1 2.50 -13.02 -15.43
CA MET A 1 3.95 -13.02 -15.15
C MET A 1 4.16 -12.22 -13.89
N GLU A 2 4.92 -12.74 -12.94
CA GLU A 2 5.20 -12.05 -11.68
C GLU A 2 5.84 -10.68 -11.96
N GLY A 3 5.36 -9.62 -11.30
CA GLY A 3 5.87 -8.26 -11.46
C GLY A 3 5.28 -7.47 -12.63
N SER A 4 4.44 -8.08 -13.47
CA SER A 4 3.84 -7.37 -14.61
C SER A 4 2.96 -6.20 -14.16
N THR A 5 2.20 -6.38 -13.07
CA THR A 5 1.31 -5.34 -12.52
C THR A 5 2.13 -4.22 -11.91
N PHE A 6 3.22 -4.55 -11.21
CA PHE A 6 4.16 -3.60 -10.65
C PHE A 6 4.76 -2.69 -11.71
N TYR A 7 5.35 -3.25 -12.77
CA TYR A 7 5.93 -2.42 -13.84
C TYR A 7 4.87 -1.56 -14.53
N PHE A 8 3.70 -2.14 -14.85
CA PHE A 8 2.64 -1.42 -15.54
C PHE A 8 2.16 -0.19 -14.75
N VAL A 9 1.82 -0.36 -13.48
CA VAL A 9 1.32 0.74 -12.66
C VAL A 9 2.43 1.73 -12.32
N THR A 10 3.67 1.26 -12.12
CA THR A 10 4.80 2.14 -11.79
C THR A 10 5.17 3.04 -12.98
N TRP A 11 5.13 2.51 -14.21
CA TRP A 11 5.30 3.29 -15.44
C TRP A 11 4.16 4.29 -15.65
N ILE A 12 2.91 3.88 -15.46
CA ILE A 12 1.77 4.81 -15.55
C ILE A 12 1.88 5.91 -14.49
N GLY A 13 2.25 5.56 -13.25
CA GLY A 13 2.50 6.52 -12.18
C GLY A 13 3.59 7.53 -12.56
N TRP A 14 4.68 7.07 -13.17
CA TRP A 14 5.72 7.94 -13.68
C TRP A 14 5.22 8.90 -14.78
N ILE A 15 4.44 8.41 -15.75
CA ILE A 15 3.84 9.24 -16.82
C ILE A 15 2.91 10.30 -16.21
N ILE A 16 2.06 9.92 -15.25
CA ILE A 16 1.15 10.85 -14.58
C ILE A 16 1.93 11.96 -13.87
N VAL A 17 2.97 11.59 -13.12
CA VAL A 17 3.78 12.56 -12.36
C VAL A 17 4.56 13.49 -13.28
N THR A 18 5.08 12.99 -14.40
CA THR A 18 5.90 13.80 -15.32
C THR A 18 5.06 14.74 -16.19
N PHE A 19 3.93 14.27 -16.71
CA PHE A 19 3.13 15.03 -17.68
C PHE A 19 1.95 15.80 -17.08
N PHE A 20 1.27 15.25 -16.07
CA PHE A 20 0.02 15.84 -15.56
C PHE A 20 0.20 16.68 -14.29
N MET A 21 1.29 16.50 -13.55
CA MET A 21 1.54 17.25 -12.32
C MET A 21 2.14 18.64 -12.61
N LYS A 22 1.65 19.65 -11.90
CA LYS A 22 2.18 21.03 -11.96
C LYS A 22 3.68 21.05 -11.62
N LYS A 23 4.38 22.03 -12.19
CA LYS A 23 5.85 22.17 -12.11
C LYS A 23 6.26 22.65 -10.72
N ASP A 24 6.21 21.74 -9.74
CA ASP A 24 6.59 21.94 -8.35
C ASP A 24 7.87 21.15 -8.01
N SER A 25 8.63 21.60 -7.01
CA SER A 25 9.85 20.92 -6.52
C SER A 25 9.57 19.49 -6.01
N ILE A 26 8.33 19.19 -5.63
CA ILE A 26 7.89 17.87 -5.18
C ILE A 26 7.84 16.88 -6.36
N ARG A 27 7.51 17.36 -7.58
CA ARG A 27 7.35 16.52 -8.78
C ARG A 27 8.65 15.78 -9.11
N TRP A 28 9.78 16.48 -9.05
CA TRP A 28 11.07 15.89 -9.37
C TRP A 28 11.46 14.81 -8.37
N LYS A 29 11.19 15.03 -7.07
CA LYS A 29 11.44 14.03 -6.01
C LYS A 29 10.61 12.76 -6.21
N ILE A 30 9.31 12.90 -6.52
CA ILE A 30 8.42 11.76 -6.73
C ILE A 30 8.81 10.99 -8.01
N SER A 31 9.05 11.70 -9.11
CA SER A 31 9.45 11.07 -10.38
C SER A 31 10.78 10.32 -10.25
N ALA A 32 11.77 10.93 -9.60
CA ALA A 32 13.05 10.27 -9.32
C ALA A 32 12.88 9.05 -8.42
N CYS A 33 12.05 9.13 -7.36
CA CYS A 33 11.75 8.01 -6.49
C CYS A 33 11.15 6.82 -7.28
N ILE A 34 10.14 7.08 -8.12
CA ILE A 34 9.52 6.05 -8.96
C ILE A 34 10.56 5.41 -9.90
N LEU A 35 11.43 6.22 -10.52
CA LEU A 35 12.46 5.72 -11.42
C LEU A 35 13.49 4.84 -10.69
N ILE A 36 13.88 5.24 -9.47
CA ILE A 36 14.77 4.45 -8.61
C ILE A 36 14.14 3.09 -8.29
N PHE A 37 12.84 3.05 -7.96
CA PHE A 37 12.12 1.79 -7.74
C PHE A 37 12.10 0.88 -8.98
N ILE A 38 11.99 1.44 -10.19
CA ILE A 38 12.05 0.65 -11.43
C ILE A 38 13.47 0.10 -11.64
N ILE A 39 14.50 0.93 -11.49
CA ILE A 39 15.91 0.54 -11.72
C ILE A 39 16.39 -0.47 -10.67
N CYS A 40 15.92 -0.35 -9.43
CA CYS A 40 16.27 -1.27 -8.35
C CYS A 40 15.41 -2.54 -8.32
N SER A 41 14.38 -2.64 -9.17
CA SER A 41 13.50 -3.81 -9.23
C SER A 41 14.19 -5.15 -9.53
N PRO A 42 15.19 -5.24 -10.45
CA PRO A 42 15.90 -6.50 -10.69
C PRO A 42 17.04 -6.76 -9.68
N LEU A 43 17.32 -5.83 -8.76
CA LEU A 43 18.42 -5.98 -7.81
C LEU A 43 17.97 -6.83 -6.62
N HIS A 44 18.46 -8.05 -6.59
CA HIS A 44 18.36 -8.96 -5.45
C HIS A 44 19.74 -9.14 -4.82
N VAL A 45 19.82 -8.95 -3.51
CA VAL A 45 21.04 -9.19 -2.73
C VAL A 45 20.86 -10.49 -1.96
N THR A 46 21.74 -11.45 -2.21
CA THR A 46 21.80 -12.70 -1.45
C THR A 46 22.70 -12.49 -0.23
N ILE A 47 22.11 -12.44 0.96
CA ILE A 47 22.84 -12.45 2.23
C ILE A 47 22.78 -13.87 2.79
N ALA A 48 23.91 -14.58 2.75
CA ALA A 48 24.05 -16.00 3.12
C ALA A 48 23.13 -16.95 2.34
N SER A 49 21.89 -17.15 2.80
CA SER A 49 20.86 -17.99 2.17
C SER A 49 19.52 -17.25 2.01
N PHE A 50 19.54 -15.91 2.15
CA PHE A 50 18.38 -15.04 2.11
C PHE A 50 18.51 -14.10 0.91
N THR A 51 17.61 -14.24 -0.05
CA THR A 51 17.43 -13.36 -1.21
C THR A 51 16.57 -12.18 -0.78
N VAL A 52 17.14 -10.97 -0.77
CA VAL A 52 16.45 -9.74 -0.39
C VAL A 52 16.36 -8.83 -1.60
N SER A 53 15.17 -8.40 -1.96
CA SER A 53 15.05 -7.33 -2.95
C SER A 53 15.47 -5.98 -2.37
N VAL A 54 16.29 -5.25 -3.13
CA VAL A 54 16.72 -3.89 -2.76
C VAL A 54 15.52 -2.95 -2.65
N ASN A 55 14.48 -3.18 -3.47
CA ASN A 55 13.23 -2.44 -3.41
C ASN A 55 12.51 -2.59 -2.06
N ALA A 56 12.58 -3.76 -1.39
CA ALA A 56 11.89 -3.97 -0.13
C ALA A 56 12.58 -3.19 0.99
N LEU A 57 13.92 -3.16 0.95
CA LEU A 57 14.72 -2.31 1.84
C LEU A 57 14.40 -0.83 1.61
N LEU A 58 14.35 -0.37 0.36
CA LEU A 58 14.05 1.02 0.04
C LEU A 58 12.64 1.42 0.50
N LEU A 59 11.64 0.56 0.29
CA LEU A 59 10.28 0.78 0.77
C LEU A 59 10.22 0.87 2.30
N SER A 60 10.97 0.01 3.00
CA SER A 60 11.03 0.03 4.46
C SER A 60 11.59 1.35 4.98
N VAL A 61 12.70 1.84 4.42
CA VAL A 61 13.33 3.11 4.82
C VAL A 61 12.35 4.27 4.63
N VAL A 62 11.66 4.34 3.49
CA VAL A 62 10.67 5.39 3.22
C VAL A 62 9.52 5.35 4.23
N ALA A 63 9.01 4.16 4.54
CA ALA A 63 7.90 4.01 5.48
C ALA A 63 8.32 4.37 6.93
N PHE A 64 9.52 3.98 7.35
CA PHE A 64 10.07 4.35 8.67
C PHE A 64 10.29 5.86 8.81
N ILE A 65 10.83 6.53 7.79
CA ILE A 65 10.99 7.99 7.79
C ILE A 65 9.62 8.68 7.92
N GLY A 66 8.59 8.16 7.23
CA GLY A 66 7.23 8.67 7.32
C GLY A 66 6.65 8.64 8.74
N ILE A 67 6.91 7.57 9.50
CA ILE A 67 6.46 7.43 10.90
C ILE A 67 7.34 8.22 11.87
N ALA A 68 8.64 8.34 11.58
CA ALA A 68 9.60 9.03 12.45
C ALA A 68 9.21 10.49 12.72
N LEU A 69 8.50 11.12 11.78
CA LEU A 69 7.99 12.50 11.83
C LEU A 69 6.84 12.72 12.84
N TYR A 70 6.22 11.65 13.36
CA TYR A 70 5.08 11.74 14.28
C TYR A 70 5.49 11.66 15.77
N SER A 71 4.54 11.97 16.67
CA SER A 71 4.75 11.84 18.13
C SER A 71 4.88 10.38 18.57
N ILE A 72 5.59 10.13 19.68
CA ILE A 72 5.91 8.78 20.21
C ILE A 72 4.66 7.89 20.38
N TRP A 73 3.53 8.45 20.81
CA TRP A 73 2.27 7.72 20.96
C TRP A 73 1.70 7.25 19.63
N LYS A 74 1.77 8.10 18.60
CA LYS A 74 1.38 7.74 17.24
C LYS A 74 2.32 6.69 16.64
N LYS A 75 3.62 6.73 16.97
CA LYS A 75 4.58 5.68 16.57
C LYS A 75 4.21 4.33 17.18
N LEU A 76 3.91 4.28 18.47
CA LEU A 76 3.52 3.04 19.15
C LEU A 76 2.21 2.48 18.60
N TYR A 77 1.22 3.35 18.36
CA TYR A 77 -0.04 2.94 17.72
C TYR A 77 0.18 2.45 16.28
N SER A 78 1.05 3.11 15.53
CA SER A 78 1.43 2.68 14.18
C SER A 78 2.17 1.34 14.18
N LEU A 79 2.94 1.03 15.23
CA LEU A 79 3.60 -0.26 15.38
C LEU A 79 2.58 -1.38 15.64
N LEU A 80 1.65 -1.16 16.57
CA LEU A 80 0.61 -2.14 16.89
C LEU A 80 -0.31 -2.40 15.69
N SER A 81 -0.67 -1.35 14.96
CA SER A 81 -1.45 -1.48 13.72
C SER A 81 -0.70 -2.21 12.62
N ALA A 82 0.59 -1.91 12.41
CA ALA A 82 1.43 -2.64 11.47
C ALA A 82 1.51 -4.13 11.85
N LEU A 83 1.59 -4.47 13.14
CA LEU A 83 1.58 -5.86 13.59
C LEU A 83 0.27 -6.58 13.27
N ILE A 84 -0.89 -5.92 13.46
CA ILE A 84 -2.19 -6.48 13.09
C ILE A 84 -2.25 -6.74 11.57
N ILE A 85 -1.77 -5.79 10.77
CA ILE A 85 -1.71 -5.92 9.31
C ILE A 85 -0.76 -7.06 8.90
N ALA A 86 0.38 -7.20 9.57
CA ALA A 86 1.35 -8.27 9.33
C ALA A 86 0.77 -9.66 9.65
N MET A 87 0.02 -9.78 10.74
CA MET A 87 -0.68 -11.01 11.12
C MET A 87 -1.79 -11.36 10.13
N LEU A 88 -2.53 -10.36 9.64
CA LEU A 88 -3.53 -10.54 8.59
C LEU A 88 -2.87 -11.04 7.30
N TYR A 89 -1.80 -10.38 6.85
CA TYR A 89 -1.02 -10.77 5.68
C TYR A 89 -0.55 -12.24 5.77
N THR A 90 0.05 -12.59 6.90
CA THR A 90 0.58 -13.94 7.14
C THR A 90 -0.52 -14.99 7.17
N SER A 91 -1.64 -14.69 7.84
CA SER A 91 -2.81 -15.56 7.87
C SER A 91 -3.38 -15.82 6.47
N PHE A 92 -3.46 -14.79 5.63
CA PHE A 92 -3.90 -14.93 4.23
C PHE A 92 -2.99 -15.86 3.43
N HIS A 93 -1.67 -15.68 3.51
CA HIS A 93 -0.70 -16.58 2.86
C HIS A 93 -0.77 -18.01 3.37
N LEU A 94 -1.00 -18.18 4.67
CA LEU A 94 -1.09 -19.51 5.26
C LEU A 94 -2.38 -20.22 4.81
N LEU A 95 -3.51 -19.50 4.75
CA LEU A 95 -4.78 -20.02 4.23
C LEU A 95 -4.68 -20.43 2.76
N GLU A 96 -3.92 -19.69 1.94
CA GLU A 96 -3.66 -20.04 0.54
C GLU A 96 -3.00 -21.43 0.38
N VAL A 97 -2.13 -21.81 1.31
CA VAL A 97 -1.49 -23.14 1.30
C VAL A 97 -2.47 -24.25 1.67
N TYR A 98 -3.44 -23.97 2.54
CA TYR A 98 -4.35 -24.99 3.07
C TYR A 98 -5.59 -25.23 2.20
N ASP A 99 -6.13 -24.21 1.51
CA ASP A 99 -7.44 -24.33 0.84
C ASP A 99 -7.49 -23.59 -0.51
N PRO A 100 -7.80 -24.27 -1.64
CA PRO A 100 -7.88 -23.65 -2.97
C PRO A 100 -9.17 -22.83 -3.20
N ILE A 101 -9.76 -22.24 -2.14
CA ILE A 101 -10.98 -21.41 -2.21
C ILE A 101 -10.78 -20.20 -3.16
N TRP A 102 -9.54 -19.81 -3.44
CA TRP A 102 -9.17 -18.67 -4.29
C TRP A 102 -9.29 -18.93 -5.81
N ILE A 103 -9.88 -20.05 -6.24
CA ILE A 103 -10.18 -20.31 -7.66
C ILE A 103 -11.18 -19.29 -8.24
N VAL A 104 -12.01 -18.63 -7.40
CA VAL A 104 -13.07 -17.72 -7.88
C VAL A 104 -12.60 -16.26 -8.01
N VAL A 105 -11.63 -15.82 -7.20
CA VAL A 105 -11.14 -14.43 -7.19
C VAL A 105 -9.62 -14.42 -7.10
N ASP A 106 -8.97 -13.65 -7.97
CA ASP A 106 -7.51 -13.51 -7.98
C ASP A 106 -6.99 -13.03 -6.62
N ARG A 107 -6.05 -13.81 -6.07
CA ARG A 107 -5.42 -13.62 -4.77
C ARG A 107 -4.94 -12.20 -4.52
N LEU A 108 -4.42 -11.55 -5.57
CA LEU A 108 -3.84 -10.22 -5.48
C LEU A 108 -4.87 -9.19 -5.03
N PHE A 109 -6.09 -9.26 -5.57
CA PHE A 109 -7.16 -8.33 -5.22
C PHE A 109 -7.73 -8.61 -3.84
N LEU A 110 -7.89 -9.88 -3.47
CA LEU A 110 -8.44 -10.25 -2.17
C LEU A 110 -7.51 -9.83 -1.03
N LEU A 111 -6.23 -10.18 -1.14
CA LEU A 111 -5.19 -9.81 -0.18
C LEU A 111 -5.08 -8.28 -0.05
N SER A 112 -4.92 -7.59 -1.18
CA SER A 112 -4.77 -6.12 -1.19
C SER A 112 -6.02 -5.42 -0.64
N GLY A 113 -7.21 -5.92 -0.97
CA GLY A 113 -8.48 -5.41 -0.47
C GLY A 113 -8.61 -5.56 1.04
N ALA A 114 -8.29 -6.74 1.58
CA ALA A 114 -8.34 -7.01 3.01
C ALA A 114 -7.36 -6.13 3.81
N LEU A 115 -6.14 -5.95 3.31
CA LEU A 115 -5.11 -5.11 3.95
C LEU A 115 -5.52 -3.63 3.96
N VAL A 116 -6.02 -3.13 2.82
CA VAL A 116 -6.50 -1.74 2.73
C VAL A 116 -7.71 -1.51 3.63
N TYR A 117 -8.64 -2.47 3.69
CA TYR A 117 -9.80 -2.40 4.59
C TYR A 117 -9.36 -2.31 6.06
N ALA A 118 -8.46 -3.21 6.49
CA ALA A 118 -7.90 -3.17 7.84
C ALA A 118 -7.20 -1.83 8.13
N SER A 119 -6.38 -1.35 7.20
CA SER A 119 -5.66 -0.09 7.35
C SER A 119 -6.59 1.13 7.49
N ILE A 120 -7.70 1.17 6.74
CA ILE A 120 -8.73 2.22 6.85
C ILE A 120 -9.42 2.18 8.22
N LEU A 121 -9.70 0.99 8.75
CA LEU A 121 -10.34 0.85 10.06
C LEU A 121 -9.41 1.27 11.20
N LEU A 122 -8.11 1.01 11.06
CA LEU A 122 -7.13 1.27 12.12
C LEU A 122 -6.67 2.72 12.16
N HIS A 123 -6.58 3.45 11.04
CA HIS A 123 -6.01 4.80 11.03
C HIS A 123 -6.90 5.82 10.32
N GLU A 124 -7.28 6.88 11.05
CA GLU A 124 -7.95 8.05 10.50
C GLU A 124 -6.97 8.94 9.70
N ASP A 125 -5.74 9.07 10.19
CA ASP A 125 -4.68 9.86 9.56
C ASP A 125 -4.19 9.20 8.26
N ARG A 126 -4.34 9.89 7.12
CA ARG A 126 -4.08 9.36 5.77
C ARG A 126 -2.63 8.92 5.54
N ILE A 127 -1.67 9.73 6.00
CA ILE A 127 -0.23 9.45 5.79
C ILE A 127 0.22 8.32 6.71
N LEU A 128 -0.21 8.37 7.98
CA LEU A 128 0.08 7.30 8.94
C LEU A 128 -0.49 5.97 8.45
N ARG A 129 -1.70 5.99 7.90
CA ARG A 129 -2.38 4.83 7.31
C ARG A 129 -1.57 4.16 6.19
N LEU A 130 -1.04 4.95 5.27
CA LEU A 130 -0.17 4.43 4.20
C LEU A 130 1.14 3.86 4.77
N CYS A 131 1.75 4.55 5.73
CA CYS A 131 3.00 4.08 6.32
C CYS A 131 2.80 2.79 7.12
N SER A 132 1.74 2.68 7.93
CA SER A 132 1.43 1.48 8.70
C SER A 132 1.06 0.30 7.81
N LEU A 133 0.38 0.55 6.67
CA LEU A 133 0.13 -0.47 5.66
C LEU A 133 1.44 -1.02 5.07
N TYR A 134 2.36 -0.16 4.63
CA TYR A 134 3.63 -0.63 4.05
C TYR A 134 4.49 -1.38 5.06
N ILE A 135 4.60 -0.88 6.30
CA ILE A 135 5.37 -1.58 7.34
C ILE A 135 4.70 -2.91 7.71
N GLY A 136 3.37 -2.94 7.83
CA GLY A 136 2.65 -4.17 8.11
C GLY A 136 2.81 -5.21 7.00
N MET A 137 2.77 -4.80 5.73
CA MET A 137 3.04 -5.69 4.60
C MET A 137 4.48 -6.22 4.61
N LEU A 138 5.47 -5.37 4.85
CA LEU A 138 6.89 -5.78 4.94
C LEU A 138 7.13 -6.74 6.12
N GLN A 139 6.54 -6.46 7.28
CA GLN A 139 6.62 -7.34 8.44
C GLN A 139 5.90 -8.67 8.20
N GLY A 140 4.74 -8.64 7.54
CA GLY A 140 4.01 -9.84 7.12
C GLY A 140 4.84 -10.70 6.18
N GLU A 141 5.46 -10.09 5.16
CA GLU A 141 6.34 -10.78 4.21
C GLU A 141 7.56 -11.40 4.89
N LEU A 142 8.14 -10.71 5.88
CA LEU A 142 9.21 -11.27 6.71
C LEU A 142 8.73 -12.50 7.47
N LEU A 143 7.56 -12.44 8.11
CA LEU A 143 6.99 -13.56 8.86
C LEU A 143 6.69 -14.76 7.95
N VAL A 144 6.07 -14.53 6.80
CA VAL A 144 5.81 -15.55 5.77
C VAL A 144 7.12 -16.21 5.35
N THR A 145 8.13 -15.42 4.97
CA THR A 145 9.42 -15.98 4.54
C THR A 145 10.07 -16.83 5.63
N LEU A 146 9.99 -16.42 6.90
CA LEU A 146 10.51 -17.20 8.02
C LEU A 146 9.76 -18.51 8.25
N ILE A 147 8.43 -18.51 8.11
CA ILE A 147 7.58 -19.70 8.27
C ILE A 147 7.85 -20.71 7.14
N PHE A 148 7.80 -20.26 5.88
CA PHE A 148 8.02 -21.12 4.72
C PHE A 148 9.43 -21.70 4.68
N ARG A 149 10.43 -20.95 5.16
CA ARG A 149 11.78 -21.47 5.33
C ARG A 149 11.85 -22.61 6.34
N LYS A 150 11.14 -22.53 7.48
CA LYS A 150 11.06 -23.65 8.43
C LYS A 150 10.41 -24.89 7.81
N LEU A 151 9.55 -24.68 6.81
CA LEU A 151 8.91 -25.74 6.04
C LEU A 151 9.74 -26.18 4.82
N HIS A 152 11.00 -25.73 4.69
CA HIS A 152 11.92 -26.04 3.57
C HIS A 152 11.41 -25.62 2.17
N PHE A 153 10.45 -24.70 2.09
CA PHE A 153 10.05 -24.11 0.81
C PHE A 153 10.98 -22.96 0.43
N PRO A 154 11.52 -22.93 -0.81
CA PRO A 154 12.27 -21.79 -1.31
C PRO A 154 11.31 -20.62 -1.54
N TYR A 155 11.32 -19.65 -0.64
CA TYR A 155 10.54 -18.41 -0.75
C TYR A 155 11.47 -17.21 -0.62
N ASP A 156 11.49 -16.37 -1.65
CA ASP A 156 12.34 -15.18 -1.72
C ASP A 156 11.66 -13.99 -1.04
N TYR A 157 12.38 -13.27 -0.18
CA TYR A 157 11.83 -12.12 0.52
C TYR A 157 11.71 -10.91 -0.39
N GLY A 158 10.49 -10.39 -0.53
CA GLY A 158 10.20 -9.25 -1.39
C GLY A 158 10.29 -9.62 -2.86
N SER A 159 9.63 -10.72 -3.23
CA SER A 159 9.45 -11.16 -4.61
C SER A 159 8.71 -10.09 -5.44
N LEU A 160 8.76 -10.23 -6.77
CA LEU A 160 7.98 -9.36 -7.67
C LEU A 160 6.46 -9.48 -7.41
N ALA A 161 5.99 -10.65 -6.97
CA ALA A 161 4.60 -10.88 -6.57
C ALA A 161 4.20 -10.09 -5.30
N PHE A 162 5.12 -9.93 -4.35
CA PHE A 162 4.91 -9.03 -3.20
C PHE A 162 4.72 -7.59 -3.67
N PHE A 163 5.54 -7.11 -4.60
CA PHE A 163 5.41 -5.76 -5.15
C PHE A 163 4.14 -5.53 -5.95
N ASP A 164 3.65 -6.55 -6.66
CA ASP A 164 2.33 -6.49 -7.30
C ASP A 164 1.24 -6.23 -6.25
N SER A 165 1.30 -6.92 -5.10
CA SER A 165 0.36 -6.72 -3.98
C SER A 165 0.47 -5.33 -3.36
N VAL A 166 1.69 -4.80 -3.18
CA VAL A 166 1.91 -3.44 -2.67
C VAL A 166 1.27 -2.41 -3.60
N VAL A 167 1.51 -2.53 -4.89
CA VAL A 167 0.99 -1.61 -5.91
C VAL A 167 -0.53 -1.64 -5.99
N VAL A 168 -1.14 -2.83 -5.99
CA VAL A 168 -2.60 -2.98 -5.98
C VAL A 168 -3.19 -2.40 -4.69
N SER A 169 -2.55 -2.61 -3.55
CA SER A 169 -2.95 -2.02 -2.27
C SER A 169 -2.88 -0.49 -2.30
N THR A 170 -1.82 0.10 -2.86
CA THR A 170 -1.71 1.55 -3.05
C THR A 170 -2.80 2.07 -3.99
N PHE A 171 -3.12 1.36 -5.06
CA PHE A 171 -4.17 1.72 -6.00
C PHE A 171 -5.56 1.71 -5.34
N PHE A 172 -5.89 0.68 -4.56
CA PHE A 172 -7.12 0.61 -3.77
C PHE A 172 -7.19 1.72 -2.71
N MET A 173 -6.07 2.06 -2.08
CA MET A 173 -6.01 3.19 -1.16
C MET A 173 -6.24 4.53 -1.87
N ALA A 174 -5.76 4.69 -3.10
CA ALA A 174 -6.04 5.88 -3.91
C ALA A 174 -7.52 5.96 -4.31
N ILE A 175 -8.13 4.84 -4.69
CA ILE A 175 -9.58 4.77 -4.98
C ILE A 175 -10.40 5.14 -3.75
N SER A 176 -10.10 4.59 -2.58
CA SER A 176 -10.83 4.91 -1.34
C SER A 176 -10.72 6.40 -1.00
N PHE A 177 -9.58 7.03 -1.29
CA PHE A 177 -9.40 8.46 -1.15
C PHE A 177 -10.28 9.27 -2.12
N TRP A 178 -10.35 8.87 -3.39
CA TRP A 178 -11.23 9.52 -4.37
C TRP A 178 -12.71 9.42 -3.98
N ILE A 179 -13.14 8.26 -3.48
CA ILE A 179 -14.51 8.04 -3.00
C ILE A 179 -14.80 8.95 -1.80
N ALA A 180 -13.90 9.01 -0.81
CA ALA A 180 -14.06 9.88 0.35
C ALA A 180 -14.10 11.37 -0.02
N LYS A 181 -13.34 11.79 -1.04
CA LYS A 181 -13.40 13.17 -1.53
C LYS A 181 -14.71 13.46 -2.27
N ALA A 182 -15.20 12.51 -3.06
CA ALA A 182 -16.45 12.62 -3.78
C ALA A 182 -17.66 12.71 -2.83
N SER A 183 -17.68 11.92 -1.75
CA SER A 183 -18.75 11.96 -0.75
C SER A 183 -18.84 13.34 -0.07
N VAL A 184 -17.72 13.91 0.34
CA VAL A 184 -17.66 15.27 0.93
C VAL A 184 -18.13 16.33 -0.07
N TYR A 185 -17.72 16.23 -1.34
CA TYR A 185 -18.18 17.17 -2.37
C TYR A 185 -19.69 17.06 -2.60
N MET A 186 -20.24 15.84 -2.62
CA MET A 186 -21.67 15.60 -2.75
C MET A 186 -22.46 16.14 -1.55
N GLU A 187 -21.95 16.00 -0.33
CA GLU A 187 -22.56 16.61 0.86
C GLU A 187 -22.55 18.14 0.80
N GLN A 188 -21.44 18.73 0.38
CA GLN A 188 -21.34 20.19 0.19
C GLN A 188 -22.33 20.69 -0.88
N PHE A 189 -22.48 19.93 -1.97
CA PHE A 189 -23.44 20.24 -3.02
C PHE A 189 -24.89 20.15 -2.49
N LYS A 190 -25.25 19.06 -1.80
CA LYS A 190 -26.57 18.90 -1.16
C LYS A 190 -26.86 20.03 -0.17
N ARG A 191 -25.88 20.44 0.65
CA ARG A 191 -26.02 21.59 1.59
C ARG A 191 -26.25 22.91 0.85
N LYS A 192 -25.54 23.18 -0.26
CA LYS A 192 -25.77 24.39 -1.07
C LYS A 192 -27.16 24.42 -1.70
N THR A 193 -27.64 23.28 -2.23
CA THR A 193 -28.98 23.18 -2.83
C THR A 193 -30.09 23.33 -1.79
N ARG A 194 -29.90 22.79 -0.57
CA ARG A 194 -30.86 22.96 0.54
C ARG A 194 -30.95 24.41 1.02
N LYS A 195 -29.82 25.12 1.12
CA LYS A 195 -29.78 26.56 1.45
C LYS A 195 -30.45 27.43 0.37
N ARG A 196 -30.31 27.09 -0.91
CA ARG A 196 -31.02 27.81 -2.00
C ARG A 196 -32.53 27.59 -1.94
N LYS A 197 -33.00 26.35 -1.73
CA LYS A 197 -34.44 26.07 -1.58
C LYS A 197 -35.06 26.76 -0.36
N ALA A 198 -34.34 26.82 0.77
CA ALA A 198 -34.84 27.53 1.96
C ALA A 198 -34.94 29.05 1.78
N ARG A 199 -34.09 29.66 0.93
CA ARG A 199 -34.15 31.10 0.65
C ARG A 199 -35.33 31.46 -0.27
N VAL A 200 -35.65 30.60 -1.24
CA VAL A 200 -36.78 30.79 -2.17
C VAL A 200 -38.16 30.62 -1.50
N ILE A 201 -38.24 29.99 -0.33
CA ILE A 201 -39.50 29.80 0.41
C ILE A 201 -39.79 30.98 1.35
N HIS A 202 -38.79 31.84 1.61
CA HIS A 202 -38.89 32.99 2.52
C HIS A 202 -39.01 34.35 1.80
N ASP A 203 -38.90 34.37 0.47
CA ASP A 203 -39.22 35.51 -0.40
C ASP A 203 -40.63 35.32 -1.00
#